data_AF-A0A091APG1-F1
#
_entry.id   AF-A0A091APG1-F1
#
_cell.length_a   1.000
_cell.length_b   1.000
_cell.length_c   1.000
_cell.angle_alpha   90.00
_cell.angle_beta   90.00
_cell.angle_gamma   90.00
#
_symmetry.space_group_name_H-M   'P 1'
#
loop_
_entity.id
_entity.type
_entity.pdbx_description
1 polymer ?
#
loop_
_entity_poly.entity_id
_entity_poly.type
_entity_poly.pdbx_seq_one_letter_code
_entity_poly.pdbx_strand_id
1 'polypeptide(L)'
;MYPEELLKHGAGHTVEPEDAVSAQHYFVCLSSDAKEGLWVPLFQAPGKDLKMISESAKSGHARWTRGPSYYDLEQLWRIPHKAAQRGAAAAMDQSLTKSPNTVALTALPQREEFPSATAFRPAAR
;
A
#
# COMPACT_ATOMS: atom_id res chain seq x y z
N MET A 1 6.89 1.25 -3.02
CA MET A 1 7.53 1.83 -1.83
C MET A 1 8.39 0.79 -1.14
N TYR A 2 9.41 1.21 -0.41
CA TYR A 2 10.30 0.34 0.36
C TYR A 2 9.90 0.32 1.85
N PRO A 3 9.38 -0.79 2.41
CA PRO A 3 8.79 -0.82 3.76
C PRO A 3 9.72 -0.38 4.89
N GLU A 4 11.00 -0.75 4.82
CA GLU A 4 12.00 -0.33 5.82
C GLU A 4 12.11 1.20 5.93
N GLU A 5 12.12 1.91 4.79
CA GLU A 5 12.14 3.37 4.77
C GLU A 5 10.82 3.98 5.27
N LEU A 6 9.69 3.29 5.11
CA LEU A 6 8.41 3.73 5.67
C LEU A 6 8.45 3.67 7.20
N LEU A 7 8.88 2.53 7.76
CA LEU A 7 8.96 2.29 9.21
C LEU A 7 9.90 3.29 9.90
N LYS A 8 11.10 3.49 9.33
CA LYS A 8 12.09 4.49 9.79
C LYS A 8 11.54 5.92 9.83
N HIS A 9 10.50 6.20 9.05
CA HIS A 9 9.85 7.50 8.98
C HIS A 9 8.47 7.55 9.62
N GLY A 10 8.18 6.59 10.52
CA GLY A 10 7.02 6.62 11.41
C GLY A 10 5.78 5.97 10.84
N ALA A 11 5.90 5.14 9.79
CA ALA A 11 4.79 4.30 9.36
C ALA A 11 4.52 3.18 10.37
N GLY A 12 3.26 2.79 10.52
CA GLY A 12 2.84 1.62 11.29
C GLY A 12 1.96 0.69 10.46
N HIS A 13 1.77 -0.55 10.93
CA HIS A 13 0.89 -1.54 10.29
C HIS A 13 0.09 -2.34 11.32
N THR A 14 -0.89 -3.10 10.86
CA THR A 14 -1.84 -3.85 11.71
C THR A 14 -1.40 -5.29 12.02
N VAL A 15 -0.61 -5.91 11.14
CA VAL A 15 -0.12 -7.30 11.30
C VAL A 15 1.08 -7.40 12.25
N GLU A 16 1.46 -8.63 12.63
CA GLU A 16 2.72 -8.87 13.35
C GLU A 16 3.94 -8.46 12.48
N PRO A 17 5.05 -7.99 13.08
CA PRO A 17 6.23 -7.54 12.35
C PRO A 17 6.81 -8.57 11.37
N GLU A 18 6.75 -9.86 11.71
CA GLU A 18 7.17 -10.99 10.87
C GLU A 18 6.31 -11.21 9.63
N ASP A 19 5.04 -10.79 9.68
CA ASP A 19 4.07 -10.94 8.58
C ASP A 19 4.02 -9.71 7.67
N ALA A 20 4.52 -8.57 8.15
CA ALA A 20 4.56 -7.34 7.39
C ALA A 20 5.48 -7.46 6.17
N VAL A 21 5.06 -6.88 5.04
CA VAL A 21 5.93 -6.81 3.86
C VAL A 21 7.27 -6.14 4.19
N SER A 22 8.37 -6.80 3.86
CA SER A 22 9.74 -6.34 4.16
C SER A 22 10.50 -5.87 2.91
N ALA A 23 10.20 -6.44 1.74
CA ALA A 23 10.80 -6.06 0.46
C ALA A 23 10.02 -4.93 -0.25
N GLN A 24 10.59 -4.36 -1.32
CA GLN A 24 9.89 -3.39 -2.16
C GLN A 24 8.54 -3.93 -2.66
N HIS A 25 7.46 -3.21 -2.34
CA HIS A 25 6.10 -3.53 -2.79
C HIS A 25 5.43 -2.33 -3.42
N TYR A 26 4.49 -2.59 -4.33
CA TYR A 26 3.51 -1.58 -4.69
C TYR A 26 2.54 -1.39 -3.52
N PHE A 27 2.04 -0.17 -3.36
CA PHE A 27 1.04 0.15 -2.36
C PHE A 27 -0.07 0.96 -3.03
N VAL A 28 -1.29 0.77 -2.56
CA VAL A 28 -2.46 1.57 -2.95
C VAL A 28 -2.90 2.41 -1.78
N CYS A 29 -3.06 3.70 -1.99
CA CYS A 29 -3.67 4.60 -1.01
C CYS A 29 -5.19 4.42 -1.05
N LEU A 30 -5.79 4.04 0.08
CA LEU A 30 -7.24 3.90 0.23
C LEU A 30 -7.88 5.23 0.66
N SER A 31 -7.20 5.98 1.51
CA SER A 31 -7.64 7.28 2.00
C SER A 31 -6.45 8.06 2.57
N SER A 32 -6.57 9.37 2.64
CA SER A 32 -5.55 10.24 3.22
C SER A 32 -6.18 11.44 3.91
N ASP A 33 -5.55 11.89 4.99
CA ASP A 33 -5.87 13.15 5.65
C ASP A 33 -4.71 14.16 5.48
N ALA A 34 -4.65 15.19 6.33
CA ALA A 34 -3.62 16.21 6.27
C ALA A 34 -2.21 15.74 6.70
N LYS A 35 -2.08 14.59 7.37
CA LYS A 35 -0.83 14.11 7.99
C LYS A 35 -0.35 12.80 7.39
N GLU A 36 -1.26 11.88 7.12
CA GLU A 36 -0.96 10.50 6.75
C GLU A 36 -1.98 9.93 5.77
N GLY A 37 -1.62 8.78 5.19
CA GLY A 37 -2.53 7.97 4.40
C GLY A 37 -2.67 6.56 4.97
N LEU A 38 -3.79 5.92 4.61
CA LEU A 38 -4.03 4.51 4.78
C LEU A 38 -3.73 3.79 3.48
N TRP A 39 -2.82 2.83 3.53
CA TRP A 39 -2.27 2.15 2.38
C TRP A 39 -2.31 0.65 2.55
N VAL A 40 -2.50 -0.07 1.46
CA VAL A 40 -2.38 -1.53 1.43
C VAL A 40 -1.25 -1.95 0.49
N PRO A 41 -0.39 -2.88 0.90
CA PRO A 41 0.61 -3.45 0.01
C PRO A 41 -0.07 -4.36 -1.02
N LEU A 42 0.53 -4.44 -2.21
CA LEU A 42 0.07 -5.27 -3.31
C LEU A 42 1.05 -6.41 -3.59
N PHE A 43 0.50 -7.62 -3.65
CA PHE A 43 1.20 -8.85 -4.01
C PHE A 43 0.98 -9.19 -5.49
N GLN A 44 1.95 -9.88 -6.10
CA GLN A 44 1.87 -10.30 -7.51
C GLN A 44 1.23 -11.67 -7.71
N ALA A 45 1.16 -12.48 -6.65
CA ALA A 45 0.60 -13.83 -6.67
C ALA A 45 -0.65 -13.90 -5.78
N PRO A 46 -1.61 -14.78 -6.12
CA PRO A 46 -2.76 -15.03 -5.26
C PRO A 46 -2.32 -15.72 -3.96
N GLY A 47 -3.14 -15.57 -2.93
CA GLY A 47 -2.98 -16.23 -1.64
C GLY A 47 -4.36 -16.57 -1.06
N LYS A 48 -4.38 -17.42 -0.03
CA LYS A 48 -5.63 -17.95 0.56
C LYS A 48 -6.62 -16.84 0.95
N ASP A 49 -6.10 -15.76 1.53
CA ASP A 49 -6.90 -14.68 2.10
C ASP A 49 -6.70 -13.35 1.35
N LEU A 50 -6.07 -13.39 0.17
CA LEU A 50 -5.83 -12.21 -0.65
C LEU A 50 -6.98 -11.93 -1.61
N LYS A 51 -7.44 -10.69 -1.65
CA LYS A 51 -8.41 -10.18 -2.63
C LYS A 51 -7.71 -9.64 -3.86
N MET A 52 -8.36 -9.75 -5.01
CA MET A 52 -7.78 -9.39 -6.31
C MET A 52 -8.21 -7.99 -6.78
N ILE A 53 -7.26 -7.27 -7.36
CA ILE A 53 -7.45 -6.09 -8.22
C ILE A 53 -7.11 -6.53 -9.65
N SER A 54 -8.11 -6.51 -10.53
CA SER A 54 -7.92 -6.84 -11.94
C SER A 54 -6.95 -5.89 -12.63
N GLU A 55 -6.20 -6.39 -13.62
CA GLU A 55 -5.38 -5.56 -14.52
C GLU A 55 -6.22 -4.46 -15.19
N SER A 56 -7.45 -4.77 -15.60
CA SER A 56 -8.36 -3.80 -16.22
C SER A 56 -8.79 -2.67 -15.29
N ALA A 57 -8.60 -2.81 -13.98
CA ALA A 57 -8.87 -1.77 -13.01
C ALA A 57 -7.67 -0.85 -12.77
N LYS A 58 -6.50 -1.13 -13.34
CA LYS A 58 -5.27 -0.35 -13.14
C LYS A 58 -4.96 0.52 -14.35
N SER A 59 -4.51 1.74 -14.12
CA SER A 59 -3.96 2.62 -15.16
C SER A 59 -2.67 3.30 -14.70
N GLY A 60 -1.84 3.72 -15.64
CA GLY A 60 -0.55 4.36 -15.37
C GLY A 60 0.60 3.65 -16.08
N HIS A 61 1.72 3.48 -15.39
CA HIS A 61 2.94 2.91 -15.95
C HIS A 61 2.81 1.41 -16.27
N ALA A 62 3.46 0.93 -17.34
CA ALA A 62 3.33 -0.46 -17.78
C ALA A 62 3.75 -1.50 -16.72
N ARG A 63 4.76 -1.20 -15.89
CA ARG A 63 5.17 -2.08 -14.77
C ARG A 63 4.13 -2.13 -13.65
N TRP A 64 3.27 -1.12 -13.54
CA TRP A 64 2.19 -1.06 -12.56
C TRP A 64 0.96 -1.82 -13.07
N THR A 65 0.58 -1.60 -14.33
CA THR A 65 -0.63 -2.20 -14.91
C THR A 65 -0.47 -3.69 -15.20
N ARG A 66 0.76 -4.18 -15.43
CA ARG A 66 1.04 -5.58 -15.78
C ARG A 66 0.45 -6.57 -14.76
N GLY A 67 -0.49 -7.40 -15.23
CA GLY A 67 -1.09 -8.50 -14.47
C GLY A 67 -2.02 -8.04 -13.33
N PRO A 68 -2.75 -8.98 -12.71
CA PRO A 68 -3.53 -8.68 -11.51
C PRO A 68 -2.61 -8.33 -10.34
N SER A 69 -3.18 -7.68 -9.33
CA SER A 69 -2.53 -7.46 -8.04
C SER A 69 -3.44 -7.95 -6.93
N TYR A 70 -2.86 -8.33 -5.81
CA TYR A 70 -3.63 -8.90 -4.69
C TYR A 70 -3.33 -8.12 -3.42
N TYR A 71 -4.29 -8.01 -2.51
CA TYR A 71 -4.11 -7.35 -1.22
C TYR A 71 -4.74 -8.16 -0.10
N ASP A 72 -4.19 -7.98 1.10
CA ASP A 72 -4.70 -8.58 2.33
C ASP A 72 -5.57 -7.55 3.07
N LEU A 73 -6.74 -7.98 3.55
CA LEU A 73 -7.61 -7.13 4.38
C LEU A 73 -7.07 -6.92 5.80
N GLU A 74 -6.21 -7.82 6.28
CA GLU A 74 -5.63 -7.72 7.62
C GLU A 74 -4.35 -6.87 7.64
N GLN A 75 -3.72 -6.63 6.48
CA GLN A 75 -2.48 -5.86 6.35
C GLN A 75 -2.71 -4.44 5.85
N LEU A 76 -3.03 -3.55 6.79
CA LEU A 76 -3.19 -2.12 6.54
C LEU A 76 -1.99 -1.35 7.09
N TRP A 77 -1.50 -0.39 6.31
CA TRP A 77 -0.41 0.50 6.68
C TRP A 77 -0.92 1.93 6.86
N ARG A 78 -0.41 2.59 7.89
CA ARG A 78 -0.60 4.01 8.13
C ARG A 78 0.73 4.69 7.92
N ILE A 79 0.79 5.54 6.90
CA ILE A 79 2.05 6.07 6.39
C ILE A 79 1.97 7.59 6.40
N PRO A 80 2.81 8.29 7.19
CA PRO A 80 2.95 9.73 7.10
C PRO A 80 3.33 10.17 5.68
N HIS A 81 2.81 11.30 5.20
CA HIS A 81 3.05 11.75 3.81
C HIS A 81 4.54 11.86 3.46
N LYS A 82 5.35 12.31 4.42
CA LYS A 82 6.81 12.39 4.28
C LYS A 82 7.45 11.01 4.16
N ALA A 83 6.94 10.01 4.90
CA ALA A 83 7.42 8.63 4.80
C ALA A 83 7.05 8.03 3.44
N ALA A 84 5.82 8.24 2.96
CA ALA A 84 5.38 7.76 1.65
C ALA A 84 6.26 8.32 0.52
N GLN A 85 6.54 9.63 0.54
CA GLN A 85 7.43 10.27 -0.45
C GLN A 85 8.84 9.67 -0.44
N ARG A 86 9.41 9.43 0.74
CA ARG A 86 10.75 8.83 0.89
C ARG A 86 10.78 7.37 0.45
N GLY A 87 9.79 6.59 0.86
CA GLY A 87 9.65 5.19 0.46
C GLY A 87 9.38 5.03 -1.04
N ALA A 88 8.68 5.98 -1.68
CA ALA A 88 8.51 6.02 -3.12
C ALA A 88 9.83 6.36 -3.85
N ALA A 89 10.56 7.37 -3.38
CA ALA A 89 11.86 7.73 -3.93
C ALA A 89 12.89 6.60 -3.83
N ALA A 90 12.99 5.95 -2.66
CA ALA A 90 13.87 4.79 -2.44
C ALA A 90 13.51 3.59 -3.33
N ALA A 91 12.24 3.44 -3.68
CA ALA A 91 11.75 2.40 -4.58
C ALA A 91 11.89 2.75 -6.08
N MET A 92 12.43 3.93 -6.41
CA MET A 92 12.45 4.48 -7.77
C MET A 92 11.06 4.46 -8.42
N ASP A 93 10.05 4.91 -7.67
CA ASP A 93 8.66 4.88 -8.12
C ASP A 93 8.48 5.68 -9.41
N GLN A 94 7.75 5.08 -10.37
CA GLN A 94 7.54 5.62 -11.71
C GLN A 94 6.14 6.22 -11.88
N SER A 95 5.39 6.41 -10.79
CA SER A 95 4.13 7.17 -10.82
C SER A 95 4.46 8.65 -10.98
N LEU A 96 4.10 9.23 -12.12
CA LEU A 96 4.38 10.63 -12.44
C LEU A 96 3.09 11.44 -12.41
N THR A 97 3.18 12.75 -12.15
CA THR A 97 2.00 13.65 -12.13
C THR A 97 1.20 13.60 -13.44
N LYS A 98 1.87 13.39 -14.58
CA LYS A 98 1.22 13.30 -15.91
C LYS A 98 0.67 11.91 -16.22
N SER A 99 1.13 10.88 -15.53
CA SER A 99 0.74 9.48 -15.74
C SER A 99 0.71 8.76 -14.39
N PRO A 100 -0.22 9.16 -13.50
CA PRO A 100 -0.28 8.58 -12.16
C PRO A 100 -0.69 7.11 -12.25
N ASN A 101 -0.09 6.29 -11.40
CA ASN A 101 -0.57 4.94 -11.15
C ASN A 101 -1.85 5.03 -10.32
N THR A 102 -2.95 4.51 -10.86
CA THR A 102 -4.26 4.55 -10.22
C THR A 102 -4.95 3.19 -10.30
N VAL A 103 -5.89 2.97 -9.39
CA VAL A 103 -6.86 1.87 -9.40
C VAL A 103 -8.26 2.46 -9.51
N ALA A 104 -9.14 1.84 -10.29
CA ALA A 104 -10.55 2.20 -10.34
C ALA A 104 -11.20 2.06 -8.95
N LEU A 105 -11.97 3.06 -8.52
CA LEU A 105 -12.58 3.10 -7.19
C LEU A 105 -13.48 1.88 -6.91
N THR A 106 -14.13 1.33 -7.95
CA THR A 106 -14.98 0.14 -7.85
C THR A 106 -14.21 -1.15 -7.59
N ALA A 107 -12.89 -1.15 -7.79
CA ALA A 107 -12.02 -2.28 -7.49
C ALA A 107 -11.30 -2.14 -6.14
N LEU A 108 -11.49 -1.02 -5.45
CA LEU A 108 -10.95 -0.82 -4.12
C LEU A 108 -11.93 -1.31 -3.04
N PRO A 109 -11.45 -2.06 -2.04
CA PRO A 109 -12.24 -2.42 -0.87
C PRO A 109 -12.67 -1.16 -0.10
N GLN A 110 -13.85 -1.23 0.50
CA GLN A 110 -14.33 -0.16 1.37
C GLN A 110 -13.49 -0.08 2.64
N ARG A 111 -13.34 1.11 3.23
CA ARG A 111 -12.52 1.31 4.43
C ARG A 111 -13.01 0.43 5.59
N GLU A 112 -14.30 0.19 5.65
CA GLU A 112 -15.00 -0.60 6.66
C GLU A 112 -14.61 -2.09 6.64
N GLU A 113 -14.02 -2.56 5.53
CA GLU A 113 -13.52 -3.94 5.41
C GLU A 113 -12.15 -4.14 6.10
N PHE A 114 -11.49 -3.06 6.52
CA PHE A 114 -10.18 -3.10 7.16
C PHE A 114 -10.22 -2.87 8.66
N PRO A 115 -9.20 -3.35 9.41
CA PRO A 115 -9.06 -3.09 10.83
C PRO A 115 -9.23 -1.60 11.21
N SER A 116 -9.78 -1.35 12.39
CA SER A 116 -9.99 0.00 12.90
C SER A 116 -8.66 0.69 13.24
N ALA A 117 -8.71 2.00 13.51
CA ALA A 117 -7.52 2.78 13.86
C ALA A 117 -6.79 2.29 15.13
N THR A 118 -7.46 1.52 16.01
CA THR A 118 -6.88 0.96 17.23
C THR A 118 -6.06 -0.30 17.00
N ALA A 119 -6.15 -0.92 15.82
CA ALA A 119 -5.40 -2.13 15.48
C ALA A 119 -3.94 -1.85 15.05
N PHE A 120 -3.57 -0.58 14.89
CA PHE A 120 -2.24 -0.22 14.42
C PHE A 120 -1.20 -0.37 15.52
N ARG A 121 -0.12 -1.05 15.17
CA ARG A 121 1.05 -1.18 16.01
C ARG A 121 1.96 0.03 15.75
N PRO A 122 2.53 0.65 16.80
CA PRO A 122 3.51 1.70 16.63
C PRO A 122 4.72 1.16 15.90
N ALA A 123 5.35 1.98 15.04
CA ALA A 123 6.66 1.67 14.49
C ALA A 123 7.60 1.33 15.66
N ALA A 124 8.27 0.18 15.61
CA ALA A 124 9.34 -0.12 16.55
C ALA A 124 10.36 1.03 16.45
N ARG A 125 10.59 1.72 17.57
CA ARG A 125 11.52 2.84 17.66
C ARG A 125 12.96 2.38 17.53
#